data_AF-A0A413DGI0-F1
#
_entry.id   AF-A0A413DGI0-F1
#
_cell.length_a   1.000
_cell.length_b   1.000
_cell.length_c   1.000
_cell.angle_alpha   90.00
_cell.angle_beta   90.00
_cell.angle_gamma   90.00
#
_symmetry.space_group_name_H-M   'P 1'
#
loop_
_entity.id
_entity.type
_entity.pdbx_description
1 polymer ?
#
loop_
_entity_poly.entity_id
_entity_poly.type
_entity_poly.pdbx_seq_one_letter_code
_entity_poly.pdbx_strand_id
1 'polypeptide(L)'
;MTEQKIELKMIRMSEVQSQEIEWLWYPFIPYGKLTIIQGDPGDGKTTMVLNLAAKLSKGEALDENMKVTEPVNVIYQTAEDGLADTVKPRLELAGADCERIIVIDESDKSLSMVDERLEEAIVRTGARLLILDPIQAYLGGGMDMNRANEARDMTKKLGALAEKTKCAIILIGHMNKASGNKAAYRGMGSIDFFAVARSVLLVGRVEGEPNTRAVVQIKNNLAAFGHPKAFALSEEGFQWIGDYEITVDEVLGGIAPKANKMELAKQMLRELAETHSAVLSNEIFDRADELEFI
;
A
#
# COMPACT_ATOMS: atom_id res chain seq x y z
N MET A 1 19.62 -18.36 -43.43
CA MET A 1 19.67 -17.68 -42.12
C MET A 1 20.32 -18.65 -41.15
N THR A 2 21.52 -18.35 -40.69
CA THR A 2 22.22 -19.17 -39.68
C THR A 2 21.57 -18.91 -38.32
N GLU A 3 20.95 -19.94 -37.74
CA GLU A 3 20.46 -19.89 -36.36
C GLU A 3 21.65 -19.66 -35.42
N GLN A 4 21.71 -18.49 -34.77
CA GLN A 4 22.64 -18.27 -33.67
C GLN A 4 22.21 -19.15 -32.50
N LYS A 5 22.95 -20.22 -32.26
CA LYS A 5 22.74 -21.12 -31.14
C LYS A 5 23.02 -20.37 -29.84
N ILE A 6 22.00 -20.17 -29.01
CA ILE A 6 22.15 -19.53 -27.69
C ILE A 6 23.00 -20.45 -26.81
N GLU A 7 24.11 -19.93 -26.29
CA GLU A 7 25.00 -20.68 -25.40
C GLU A 7 24.35 -20.89 -24.02
N LEU A 8 24.37 -22.14 -23.53
CA LEU A 8 23.88 -22.47 -22.19
C LEU A 8 24.81 -21.88 -21.13
N LYS A 9 24.30 -20.94 -20.33
CA LYS A 9 25.00 -20.41 -19.15
C LYS A 9 24.44 -21.05 -17.89
N MET A 10 25.31 -21.64 -17.07
CA MET A 10 24.98 -22.21 -15.76
C MET A 10 25.81 -21.50 -14.69
N ILE A 11 25.18 -21.13 -13.58
CA ILE A 11 25.83 -20.55 -12.39
C ILE A 11 25.64 -21.51 -11.22
N ARG A 12 26.65 -21.68 -10.37
CA ARG A 12 26.48 -22.47 -9.13
C ARG A 12 25.91 -21.57 -8.04
N MET A 13 25.01 -22.10 -7.21
CA MET A 13 24.51 -21.32 -6.06
C MET A 13 25.62 -20.94 -5.07
N SER A 14 26.72 -21.70 -5.02
CA SER A 14 27.92 -21.33 -4.24
C SER A 14 28.64 -20.08 -4.77
N GLU A 15 28.40 -19.70 -6.03
CA GLU A 15 28.96 -18.51 -6.67
C GLU A 15 28.05 -17.28 -6.50
N VAL A 16 26.82 -17.49 -6.00
CA VAL A 16 25.85 -16.41 -5.77
C VAL A 16 26.01 -15.89 -4.34
N GLN A 17 26.34 -14.61 -4.21
CA GLN A 17 26.43 -13.98 -2.89
C GLN A 17 25.03 -13.83 -2.29
N SER A 18 24.87 -14.25 -1.03
CA SER A 18 23.65 -14.01 -0.27
C SER A 18 23.44 -12.51 -0.05
N GLN A 19 22.20 -12.04 -0.21
CA GLN A 19 21.81 -10.65 0.02
C GLN A 19 20.60 -10.61 0.93
N GLU A 20 20.61 -9.70 1.91
CA GLU A 20 19.42 -9.38 2.70
C GLU A 20 18.46 -8.51 1.89
N ILE A 21 17.18 -8.63 2.22
CA ILE A 21 16.14 -7.81 1.59
C ILE A 21 16.08 -6.49 2.35
N GLU A 22 16.34 -5.40 1.63
CA GLU A 22 16.10 -4.06 2.14
C GLU A 22 14.61 -3.71 2.06
N TRP A 23 14.12 -2.93 3.03
CA TRP A 23 12.71 -2.56 3.14
C TRP A 23 12.54 -1.06 3.17
N LEU A 24 11.60 -0.56 2.37
CA LEU A 24 11.08 0.81 2.53
C LEU A 24 10.26 0.89 3.82
N TRP A 25 9.46 -0.14 4.08
CA TRP A 25 8.63 -0.27 5.29
C TRP A 25 8.57 -1.74 5.68
N TYR A 26 9.20 -2.12 6.79
CA TYR A 26 9.21 -3.52 7.22
C TYR A 26 7.93 -3.87 8.00
N PRO A 27 7.29 -5.04 7.77
CA PRO A 27 7.54 -6.04 6.72
C PRO A 27 6.58 -5.87 5.51
N PHE A 28 6.16 -4.64 5.20
CA PHE A 28 5.08 -4.35 4.24
C PHE A 28 5.55 -4.05 2.82
N ILE A 29 6.60 -3.24 2.65
CA ILE A 29 7.05 -2.72 1.35
C ILE A 29 8.56 -2.98 1.19
N PRO A 30 8.94 -4.09 0.54
CA PRO A 30 10.34 -4.40 0.21
C PRO A 30 10.86 -3.60 -0.98
N TYR A 31 12.13 -3.19 -0.94
CA TYR A 31 12.81 -2.63 -2.12
C TYR A 31 13.07 -3.71 -3.17
N GLY A 32 13.06 -3.30 -4.44
CA GLY A 32 13.36 -4.16 -5.58
C GLY A 32 12.33 -5.26 -5.83
N LYS A 33 11.11 -5.10 -5.32
CA LYS A 33 10.00 -6.05 -5.46
C LYS A 33 8.67 -5.29 -5.63
N LEU A 34 7.63 -6.02 -5.99
CA LEU A 34 6.28 -5.51 -6.16
C LEU A 34 5.44 -5.67 -4.89
N THR A 35 4.75 -4.59 -4.51
CA THR A 35 3.73 -4.56 -3.47
C THR A 35 2.40 -4.13 -4.08
N ILE A 36 1.33 -4.84 -3.75
CA ILE A 36 -0.03 -4.44 -4.13
C ILE A 36 -0.74 -3.86 -2.91
N ILE A 37 -1.41 -2.73 -3.09
CA ILE A 37 -2.31 -2.15 -2.09
C ILE A 37 -3.71 -2.17 -2.70
N GLN A 38 -4.60 -2.96 -2.10
CA GLN A 38 -5.94 -3.19 -2.63
C GLN A 38 -7.04 -2.99 -1.60
N GLY A 39 -8.27 -2.77 -2.07
CA GLY A 39 -9.43 -2.41 -1.26
C GLY A 39 -10.53 -1.83 -2.12
N ASP A 40 -11.71 -1.56 -1.56
CA ASP A 40 -12.83 -1.03 -2.32
C ASP A 40 -12.59 0.44 -2.72
N PRO A 41 -13.22 0.92 -3.82
CA PRO A 41 -13.20 2.34 -4.16
C PRO A 41 -13.66 3.19 -2.96
N GLY A 42 -12.92 4.24 -2.63
CA GLY A 42 -13.24 5.12 -1.50
C GLY A 42 -12.74 4.66 -0.11
N ASP A 43 -11.94 3.60 -0.03
CA ASP A 43 -11.32 3.16 1.24
C ASP A 43 -10.06 3.92 1.65
N GLY A 44 -9.62 4.90 0.85
CA GLY A 44 -8.51 5.77 1.19
C GLY A 44 -7.11 5.26 0.81
N LYS A 45 -7.01 4.26 -0.08
CA LYS A 45 -5.73 3.72 -0.59
C LYS A 45 -4.80 4.80 -1.13
N THR A 46 -5.28 5.59 -2.10
CA THR A 46 -4.55 6.70 -2.70
C THR A 46 -4.16 7.72 -1.64
N THR A 47 -5.08 8.10 -0.75
CA THR A 47 -4.79 9.03 0.35
C THR A 47 -3.67 8.53 1.25
N MET A 48 -3.70 7.26 1.66
CA MET A 48 -2.64 6.64 2.47
C MET A 48 -1.30 6.66 1.74
N VAL A 49 -1.28 6.29 0.46
CA VAL A 49 -0.04 6.22 -0.32
C VAL A 49 0.55 7.61 -0.61
N LEU A 50 -0.30 8.63 -0.83
CA LEU A 50 0.17 10.02 -0.96
C LEU A 50 0.75 10.55 0.36
N ASN A 51 0.18 10.21 1.51
CA ASN A 51 0.73 10.59 2.82
C ASN A 51 2.05 9.87 3.11
N LEU A 52 2.17 8.59 2.72
CA LEU A 52 3.44 7.86 2.74
C LEU A 52 4.49 8.55 1.85
N ALA A 53 4.13 8.89 0.61
CA ALA A 53 5.03 9.60 -0.32
C ALA A 53 5.45 10.97 0.24
N ALA A 54 4.53 11.71 0.86
CA ALA A 54 4.81 13.00 1.49
C ALA A 54 5.85 12.87 2.62
N LYS A 55 5.70 11.88 3.51
CA LYS A 55 6.69 11.61 4.56
C LYS A 55 8.06 11.25 3.99
N LEU A 56 8.07 10.32 3.03
CA LEU A 56 9.29 9.87 2.35
C LEU A 56 10.02 11.00 1.62
N SER A 57 9.29 11.91 0.98
CA SER A 57 9.86 13.06 0.28
C SER A 57 10.68 13.98 1.19
N LYS A 58 10.39 13.98 2.50
CA LYS A 58 11.13 14.76 3.51
C LYS A 58 12.14 13.94 4.30
N GLY A 59 12.29 12.66 4.00
CA GLY A 59 13.11 11.74 4.78
C GLY A 59 12.49 11.36 6.13
N GLU A 60 11.18 11.54 6.27
CA GLU A 60 10.42 11.18 7.48
C GLU A 60 9.81 9.79 7.33
N ALA A 61 9.66 9.09 8.46
CA ALA A 61 8.92 7.85 8.56
C ALA A 61 7.43 8.12 8.79
N LEU A 62 6.55 7.34 8.14
CA LEU A 62 5.12 7.30 8.48
C LEU A 62 4.88 6.41 9.71
N ASP A 63 5.61 5.30 9.81
CA ASP A 63 5.50 4.29 10.87
C ASP A 63 6.89 4.03 11.48
N GLU A 64 6.93 3.67 12.76
CA GLU A 64 8.18 3.41 13.50
C GLU A 64 9.08 2.33 12.87
N ASN A 65 8.50 1.41 12.09
CA ASN A 65 9.24 0.33 11.43
C ASN A 65 9.84 0.72 10.08
N MET A 66 9.78 2.00 9.72
CA MET A 66 10.41 2.55 8.53
C MET A 66 11.77 3.15 8.87
N LYS A 67 12.83 2.64 8.22
CA LYS A 67 14.19 3.16 8.38
C LYS A 67 14.49 4.17 7.28
N VAL A 68 13.84 5.33 7.35
CA VAL A 68 14.09 6.45 6.43
C VAL A 68 15.19 7.32 7.01
N THR A 69 16.29 7.46 6.28
CA THR A 69 17.47 8.22 6.74
C THR A 69 17.77 9.44 5.88
N GLU A 70 17.15 9.52 4.70
CA GLU A 70 17.31 10.60 3.74
C GLU A 70 16.00 10.82 2.94
N PRO A 71 15.76 12.03 2.43
CA PRO A 71 14.68 12.32 1.48
C PRO A 71 14.68 11.39 0.26
N VAL A 72 13.51 10.84 -0.05
CA VAL A 72 13.31 9.87 -1.14
C VAL A 72 12.59 10.51 -2.31
N ASN A 73 13.13 10.32 -3.52
CA ASN A 73 12.42 10.66 -4.75
C ASN A 73 11.37 9.58 -5.04
N VAL A 74 10.14 10.03 -5.30
CA VAL A 74 8.97 9.18 -5.55
C VAL A 74 8.42 9.50 -6.94
N ILE A 75 8.25 8.48 -7.77
CA ILE A 75 7.48 8.61 -9.01
C ILE A 75 6.04 8.19 -8.68
N TYR A 76 5.09 9.09 -8.87
CA TYR A 76 3.66 8.81 -8.73
C TYR A 76 2.99 9.00 -10.09
N GLN A 77 2.38 7.94 -10.62
CA GLN A 77 1.63 7.99 -11.86
C GLN A 77 0.15 7.70 -11.59
N THR A 78 -0.72 8.60 -12.03
CA THR A 78 -2.17 8.41 -12.02
C THR A 78 -2.80 8.75 -13.36
N ALA A 79 -3.88 8.03 -13.70
CA ALA A 79 -4.72 8.30 -14.85
C ALA A 79 -6.19 8.59 -14.44
N GLU A 80 -6.50 8.49 -13.14
CA GLU A 80 -7.84 8.72 -12.61
C GLU A 80 -8.00 10.13 -12.03
N ASP A 81 -6.97 10.62 -11.33
CA ASP A 81 -7.01 11.90 -10.62
C ASP A 81 -6.26 12.99 -11.38
N GLY A 82 -6.83 14.20 -11.43
CA GLY A 82 -6.17 15.36 -12.01
C GLY A 82 -4.96 15.79 -11.19
N LEU A 83 -3.80 15.98 -11.83
CA LEU A 83 -2.57 16.36 -11.14
C LEU A 83 -2.71 17.71 -10.41
N ALA A 84 -3.32 18.70 -11.07
CA ALA A 84 -3.40 20.07 -10.56
C ALA A 84 -4.52 20.29 -9.54
N ASP A 85 -5.67 19.63 -9.71
CA ASP A 85 -6.87 19.85 -8.90
C ASP A 85 -7.05 18.82 -7.77
N THR A 86 -6.39 17.67 -7.85
CA THR A 86 -6.62 16.55 -6.94
C THR A 86 -5.33 16.06 -6.29
N VAL A 87 -4.33 15.65 -7.08
CA VAL A 87 -3.10 15.04 -6.53
C VAL A 87 -2.24 16.08 -5.80
N LYS A 88 -1.94 17.20 -6.47
CA LYS A 88 -1.07 18.24 -5.90
C LYS A 88 -1.65 18.84 -4.60
N PRO A 89 -2.94 19.23 -4.52
CA PRO A 89 -3.51 19.71 -3.27
C PRO A 89 -3.46 18.69 -2.12
N ARG A 90 -3.64 17.39 -2.41
CA ARG A 90 -3.51 16.32 -1.40
C ARG A 90 -2.08 16.15 -0.91
N LEU A 91 -1.10 16.23 -1.81
CA LEU A 91 0.33 16.20 -1.45
C LEU A 91 0.74 17.42 -0.61
N GLU A 92 0.28 18.61 -0.99
CA GLU A 92 0.52 19.85 -0.24
C GLU A 92 -0.11 19.78 1.15
N LEU A 93 -1.35 19.29 1.25
CA LEU A 93 -2.03 19.07 2.54
C LEU A 93 -1.28 18.04 3.41
N ALA A 94 -0.74 16.99 2.81
CA ALA A 94 0.11 16.00 3.49
C ALA A 94 1.52 16.54 3.84
N GLY A 95 1.84 17.76 3.42
CA GLY A 95 3.13 18.40 3.66
C GLY A 95 4.28 17.81 2.86
N ALA A 96 4.02 17.32 1.64
CA ALA A 96 5.04 16.76 0.76
C ALA A 96 6.05 17.82 0.30
N ASP A 97 7.30 17.40 0.12
CA ASP A 97 8.24 18.10 -0.75
C ASP A 97 7.95 17.74 -2.21
N CYS A 98 7.17 18.60 -2.87
CA CYS A 98 6.76 18.39 -4.26
C CYS A 98 7.91 18.43 -5.28
N GLU A 99 9.12 18.90 -4.93
CA GLU A 99 10.28 18.78 -5.82
C GLU A 99 10.76 17.32 -5.93
N ARG A 100 10.37 16.47 -4.97
CA ARG A 100 10.73 15.05 -4.91
C ARG A 100 9.59 14.12 -5.29
N ILE A 101 8.42 14.65 -5.62
CA ILE A 101 7.30 13.90 -6.18
C ILE A 101 7.26 14.16 -7.69
N ILE A 102 7.51 13.11 -8.47
CA ILE A 102 7.77 13.20 -9.90
C ILE A 102 6.68 12.45 -10.64
N VAL A 103 6.21 13.03 -11.74
CA VAL A 103 5.23 12.42 -12.64
C VAL A 103 5.85 12.33 -14.03
N ILE A 104 5.65 11.21 -14.72
CA ILE A 104 6.03 11.08 -16.13
C ILE A 104 4.94 11.75 -16.95
N ASP A 105 5.33 12.70 -17.80
CA ASP A 105 4.39 13.36 -18.72
C ASP A 105 3.88 12.37 -19.77
N GLU A 106 2.57 12.21 -19.82
CA GLU A 106 1.86 11.31 -20.74
C GLU A 106 1.17 12.07 -21.88
N SER A 107 1.37 13.40 -21.99
CA SER A 107 0.69 14.25 -22.99
C SER A 107 0.86 13.76 -24.43
N ASP A 108 2.06 13.28 -24.76
CA ASP A 108 2.41 12.81 -26.11
C ASP A 108 2.10 11.32 -26.31
N LYS A 109 2.28 10.52 -25.25
CA LYS A 109 2.14 9.07 -25.29
C LYS A 109 1.79 8.51 -23.92
N SER A 110 0.67 7.78 -23.86
CA SER A 110 0.27 7.03 -22.67
C SER A 110 1.34 6.04 -22.22
N LEU A 111 1.43 5.87 -20.91
CA LEU A 111 2.36 4.98 -20.24
C LEU A 111 1.72 3.60 -20.05
N SER A 112 2.56 2.57 -20.03
CA SER A 112 2.16 1.22 -19.63
C SER A 112 3.26 0.61 -18.76
N MET A 113 2.96 -0.47 -18.05
CA MET A 113 3.91 -1.14 -17.16
C MET A 113 5.14 -1.74 -17.86
N VAL A 114 5.16 -1.77 -19.19
CA VAL A 114 6.29 -2.25 -20.00
C VAL A 114 6.94 -1.15 -20.82
N ASP A 115 6.54 0.10 -20.59
CA ASP A 115 7.16 1.24 -21.24
C ASP A 115 8.56 1.47 -20.64
N GLU A 116 9.57 1.57 -21.51
CA GLU A 116 10.97 1.76 -21.13
C GLU A 116 11.19 3.09 -20.39
N ARG A 117 10.30 4.07 -20.58
CA ARG A 117 10.32 5.35 -19.85
C ARG A 117 10.24 5.17 -18.34
N LEU A 118 9.66 4.08 -17.84
CA LEU A 118 9.65 3.77 -16.40
C LEU A 118 11.07 3.58 -15.87
N GLU A 119 11.89 2.79 -16.57
CA GLU A 119 13.28 2.59 -16.17
C GLU A 119 14.09 3.88 -16.28
N GLU A 120 13.94 4.59 -17.40
CA GLU A 120 14.62 5.85 -17.64
C GLU A 120 14.31 6.88 -16.55
N ALA A 121 13.04 7.01 -16.16
CA ALA A 121 12.61 7.92 -15.10
C ALA A 121 13.20 7.52 -13.73
N ILE A 122 13.14 6.23 -13.36
CA ILE A 122 13.72 5.73 -12.10
C ILE A 122 15.22 6.05 -12.04
N VAL A 123 15.96 5.76 -13.12
CA VAL A 123 17.41 5.96 -13.16
C VAL A 123 17.77 7.45 -13.14
N ARG A 124 17.10 8.28 -13.96
CA ARG A 124 17.40 9.72 -14.04
C ARG A 124 17.12 10.48 -12.76
N THR A 125 16.07 10.08 -12.06
CA THR A 125 15.62 10.76 -10.83
C THR A 125 16.24 10.15 -9.58
N GLY A 126 16.80 8.94 -9.65
CA GLY A 126 17.21 8.18 -8.48
C GLY A 126 16.02 7.78 -7.59
N ALA A 127 14.81 7.70 -8.16
CA ALA A 127 13.61 7.34 -7.40
C ALA A 127 13.75 5.96 -6.77
N ARG A 128 13.42 5.87 -5.48
CA ARG A 128 13.40 4.59 -4.76
C ARG A 128 11.99 4.03 -4.56
N LEU A 129 10.97 4.78 -4.97
CA LEU A 129 9.58 4.37 -4.96
C LEU A 129 8.88 4.77 -6.28
N LEU A 130 8.22 3.81 -6.91
CA LEU A 130 7.29 4.01 -8.02
C LEU A 130 5.90 3.58 -7.59
N ILE A 131 4.90 4.43 -7.79
CA ILE A 131 3.49 4.17 -7.51
C ILE A 131 2.69 4.27 -8.81
N LEU A 132 1.92 3.22 -9.13
CA LEU A 132 0.96 3.22 -10.24
C LEU A 132 -0.46 3.13 -9.69
N ASP A 133 -1.28 4.16 -9.96
CA ASP A 133 -2.59 4.35 -9.34
C ASP A 133 -3.68 4.79 -10.34
N PRO A 134 -4.61 3.91 -10.74
CA PRO A 134 -4.70 2.50 -10.42
C PRO A 134 -3.89 1.65 -11.41
N ILE A 135 -3.62 0.41 -11.03
CA ILE A 135 -2.94 -0.57 -11.87
C ILE A 135 -3.63 -0.79 -13.21
N GLN A 136 -4.96 -0.74 -13.25
CA GLN A 136 -5.78 -0.97 -14.45
C GLN A 136 -5.46 0.01 -15.59
N ALA A 137 -5.08 1.25 -15.26
CA ALA A 137 -4.78 2.28 -16.26
C ALA A 137 -3.49 1.98 -17.04
N TYR A 138 -2.56 1.22 -16.45
CA TYR A 138 -1.22 1.01 -17.02
C TYR A 138 -1.04 -0.34 -17.70
N LEU A 139 -2.12 -1.09 -17.91
CA LEU A 139 -2.06 -2.40 -18.58
C LEU A 139 -1.66 -2.27 -20.06
N GLY A 140 -1.95 -1.13 -20.70
CA GLY A 140 -1.63 -0.86 -22.11
C GLY A 140 -2.83 -1.08 -23.04
N GLY A 141 -2.92 -0.27 -24.11
CA GLY A 141 -4.03 -0.33 -25.07
C GLY A 141 -4.07 -1.66 -25.82
N GLY A 142 -5.13 -2.43 -25.62
CA GLY A 142 -5.37 -3.72 -26.29
C GLY A 142 -5.18 -4.96 -25.43
N MET A 143 -4.86 -4.80 -24.14
CA MET A 143 -4.71 -5.92 -23.21
C MET A 143 -5.91 -6.08 -22.27
N ASP A 144 -6.22 -7.33 -21.94
CA ASP A 144 -7.31 -7.71 -21.06
C ASP A 144 -6.76 -8.34 -19.77
N MET A 145 -7.03 -7.72 -18.62
CA MET A 145 -6.61 -8.22 -17.31
C MET A 145 -7.13 -9.64 -16.99
N ASN A 146 -8.21 -10.07 -17.65
CA ASN A 146 -8.77 -11.40 -17.51
C ASN A 146 -7.97 -12.45 -18.30
N ARG A 147 -7.08 -12.02 -19.21
CA ARG A 147 -6.15 -12.90 -19.93
C ARG A 147 -4.89 -13.10 -19.10
N ALA A 148 -4.88 -14.19 -18.34
CA ALA A 148 -3.81 -14.56 -17.41
C ALA A 148 -2.37 -14.41 -17.96
N ASN A 149 -2.15 -14.74 -19.23
CA ASN A 149 -0.81 -14.68 -19.82
C ASN A 149 -0.32 -13.23 -20.01
N GLU A 150 -1.18 -12.29 -20.39
CA GLU A 150 -0.83 -10.88 -20.56
C GLU A 150 -0.50 -10.23 -19.21
N ALA A 151 -1.32 -10.49 -18.18
CA ALA A 151 -1.06 -10.02 -16.82
C ALA A 151 0.28 -10.52 -16.26
N ARG A 152 0.64 -11.79 -16.53
CA ARG A 152 1.93 -12.37 -16.11
C ARG A 152 3.14 -11.72 -16.78
N ASP A 153 3.07 -11.48 -18.10
CA ASP A 153 4.20 -10.90 -18.82
C ASP A 153 4.51 -9.47 -18.35
N MET A 154 3.47 -8.68 -18.08
CA MET A 154 3.60 -7.32 -17.56
C MET A 154 4.20 -7.31 -16.15
N THR A 155 3.64 -8.12 -15.25
CA THR A 155 4.12 -8.21 -13.86
C THR A 155 5.52 -8.77 -13.76
N LYS A 156 5.91 -9.68 -14.65
CA LYS A 156 7.30 -10.18 -14.74
C LYS A 156 8.27 -9.07 -15.14
N LYS A 157 7.91 -8.23 -16.12
CA LYS A 157 8.74 -7.10 -16.53
C LYS A 157 8.86 -6.04 -15.45
N LEU A 158 7.77 -5.69 -14.75
CA LEU A 158 7.85 -4.81 -13.58
C LEU A 158 8.68 -5.41 -12.44
N GLY A 159 8.54 -6.71 -12.18
CA GLY A 159 9.34 -7.40 -11.17
C GLY A 159 10.83 -7.34 -11.50
N ALA A 160 11.19 -7.55 -12.76
CA ALA A 160 12.57 -7.41 -13.24
C ALA A 160 13.07 -5.96 -13.14
N LEU A 161 12.23 -4.97 -13.47
CA LEU A 161 12.54 -3.55 -13.33
C LEU A 161 12.82 -3.18 -11.87
N ALA A 162 11.94 -3.59 -10.95
CA ALA A 162 12.13 -3.39 -9.52
C ALA A 162 13.46 -4.01 -9.07
N GLU A 163 13.72 -5.27 -9.42
CA GLU A 163 14.94 -5.97 -9.01
C GLU A 163 16.22 -5.31 -9.54
N LYS A 164 16.19 -4.90 -10.81
CA LYS A 164 17.31 -4.22 -11.48
C LYS A 164 17.62 -2.87 -10.85
N THR A 165 16.60 -2.08 -10.54
CA THR A 165 16.75 -0.70 -10.05
C THR A 165 16.79 -0.59 -8.53
N LYS A 166 16.48 -1.69 -7.81
CA LYS A 166 16.22 -1.71 -6.37
C LYS A 166 15.11 -0.74 -5.94
N CYS A 167 14.26 -0.31 -6.87
CA CYS A 167 13.11 0.53 -6.59
C CYS A 167 11.97 -0.31 -5.98
N ALA A 168 11.31 0.20 -4.94
CA ALA A 168 10.05 -0.37 -4.46
C ALA A 168 8.94 0.03 -5.44
N ILE A 169 8.13 -0.92 -5.90
CA ILE A 169 7.02 -0.62 -6.81
C ILE A 169 5.71 -0.95 -6.10
N ILE A 170 4.84 0.05 -5.97
CA ILE A 170 3.49 -0.07 -5.43
C ILE A 170 2.49 -0.02 -6.58
N LEU A 171 1.59 -1.00 -6.60
CA LEU A 171 0.46 -1.04 -7.51
C LEU A 171 -0.81 -0.90 -6.69
N ILE A 172 -1.59 0.15 -6.95
CA ILE A 172 -2.88 0.35 -6.29
C ILE A 172 -3.97 -0.31 -7.14
N GLY A 173 -4.80 -1.14 -6.52
CA GLY A 173 -5.85 -1.86 -7.24
C GLY A 173 -7.18 -1.90 -6.49
N HIS A 174 -8.27 -2.04 -7.23
CA HIS A 174 -9.58 -2.34 -6.68
C HIS A 174 -9.75 -3.85 -6.44
N MET A 175 -10.55 -4.21 -5.45
CA MET A 175 -11.01 -5.59 -5.29
C MET A 175 -12.14 -5.89 -6.28
N ASN A 176 -12.18 -7.12 -6.79
CA ASN A 176 -13.30 -7.54 -7.64
C ASN A 176 -14.43 -8.09 -6.76
N LYS A 177 -15.66 -7.66 -7.05
CA LYS A 177 -16.91 -8.07 -6.36
C LYS A 177 -17.32 -9.53 -6.66
N ALA A 178 -16.37 -10.45 -6.85
CA ALA A 178 -16.70 -11.86 -7.00
C ALA A 178 -16.96 -12.49 -5.62
N SER A 179 -18.19 -12.97 -5.43
CA SER A 179 -18.66 -13.66 -4.23
C SER A 179 -18.00 -15.05 -4.09
N GLY A 180 -16.90 -15.10 -3.34
CA GLY A 180 -16.19 -16.34 -2.98
C GLY A 180 -15.60 -16.30 -1.57
N ASN A 181 -15.56 -17.46 -0.91
CA ASN A 181 -15.40 -17.66 0.54
C ASN A 181 -14.00 -17.40 1.15
N LYS A 182 -13.04 -16.84 0.42
CA LYS A 182 -11.68 -16.59 0.95
C LYS A 182 -11.17 -15.20 0.60
N ALA A 183 -10.90 -14.41 1.63
CA ALA A 183 -10.35 -13.06 1.62
C ALA A 183 -9.23 -12.82 0.59
N ALA A 184 -8.25 -13.73 0.53
CA ALA A 184 -7.10 -13.63 -0.35
C ALA A 184 -7.44 -13.62 -1.85
N TYR A 185 -8.59 -14.18 -2.26
CA TYR A 185 -8.96 -14.36 -3.67
C TYR A 185 -9.92 -13.29 -4.19
N ARG A 186 -10.31 -12.30 -3.38
CA ARG A 186 -11.15 -11.17 -3.82
C ARG A 186 -10.36 -10.02 -4.48
N GLY A 187 -9.02 -10.11 -4.53
CA GLY A 187 -8.16 -9.08 -5.13
C GLY A 187 -8.22 -9.02 -6.66
N MET A 188 -8.25 -7.79 -7.20
CA MET A 188 -7.93 -7.34 -8.58
C MET A 188 -8.42 -8.12 -9.81
N GLY A 189 -9.23 -9.16 -9.68
CA GLY A 189 -9.77 -9.90 -10.83
C GLY A 189 -8.80 -10.81 -11.55
N SER A 190 -7.52 -10.81 -11.16
CA SER A 190 -6.51 -11.69 -11.74
C SER A 190 -5.58 -12.21 -10.65
N ILE A 191 -5.66 -13.54 -10.45
CA ILE A 191 -4.78 -14.32 -9.57
C ILE A 191 -3.30 -14.04 -9.89
N ASP A 192 -2.98 -13.62 -11.10
CA ASP A 192 -1.61 -13.44 -11.57
C ASP A 192 -0.91 -12.23 -10.94
N PHE A 193 -1.60 -11.12 -10.73
CA PHE A 193 -1.03 -9.98 -10.00
C PHE A 193 -0.77 -10.34 -8.54
N PHE A 194 -1.76 -11.01 -7.91
CA PHE A 194 -1.59 -11.52 -6.56
C PHE A 194 -0.42 -12.51 -6.49
N ALA A 195 -0.22 -13.36 -7.49
CA ALA A 195 0.85 -14.37 -7.51
C ALA A 195 2.26 -13.74 -7.58
N VAL A 196 2.45 -12.71 -8.40
CA VAL A 196 3.78 -12.10 -8.60
C VAL A 196 4.16 -11.12 -7.48
N ALA A 197 3.20 -10.41 -6.88
CA ALA A 197 3.45 -9.51 -5.76
C ALA A 197 4.08 -10.27 -4.58
N ARG A 198 5.10 -9.68 -3.94
CA ARG A 198 5.77 -10.28 -2.77
C ARG A 198 5.13 -9.85 -1.46
N SER A 199 4.44 -8.74 -1.48
CA SER A 199 3.58 -8.25 -0.40
C SER A 199 2.24 -7.79 -0.98
N VAL A 200 1.16 -8.07 -0.28
CA VAL A 200 -0.18 -7.56 -0.62
C VAL A 200 -0.84 -7.04 0.65
N LEU A 201 -1.24 -5.77 0.60
CA LEU A 201 -1.93 -5.07 1.68
C LEU A 201 -3.40 -4.87 1.30
N LEU A 202 -4.28 -5.16 2.23
CA LEU A 202 -5.70 -4.83 2.18
C LEU A 202 -5.92 -3.54 2.97
N VAL A 203 -6.52 -2.54 2.34
CA VAL A 203 -7.06 -1.35 3.00
C VAL A 203 -8.57 -1.45 2.98
N GLY A 204 -9.22 -1.27 4.13
CA GLY A 204 -10.67 -1.30 4.23
C GLY A 204 -11.21 -0.53 5.42
N ARG A 205 -12.51 -0.25 5.40
CA ARG A 205 -13.20 0.43 6.51
C ARG A 205 -13.29 -0.48 7.73
N VAL A 206 -13.27 0.13 8.91
CA VAL A 206 -13.56 -0.55 10.16
C VAL A 206 -15.03 -0.34 10.50
N GLU A 207 -15.77 -1.43 10.67
CA GLU A 207 -17.19 -1.36 11.06
C GLU A 207 -17.31 -0.78 12.47
N GLY A 208 -18.25 0.15 12.66
CA GLY A 208 -18.42 0.91 13.91
C GLY A 208 -17.51 2.13 14.05
N GLU A 209 -16.53 2.32 13.16
CA GLU A 209 -15.60 3.45 13.20
C GLU A 209 -15.56 4.19 11.85
N PRO A 210 -16.43 5.21 11.65
CA PRO A 210 -16.71 5.76 10.32
C PRO A 210 -15.48 6.35 9.62
N ASN A 211 -14.53 6.88 10.39
CA ASN A 211 -13.32 7.51 9.89
C ASN A 211 -12.12 6.56 9.84
N THR A 212 -12.18 5.41 10.51
CA THR A 212 -11.03 4.50 10.64
C THR A 212 -10.93 3.57 9.43
N ARG A 213 -9.71 3.43 8.92
CA ARG A 213 -9.35 2.47 7.86
C ARG A 213 -8.22 1.60 8.38
N ALA A 214 -8.38 0.30 8.24
CA ALA A 214 -7.36 -0.68 8.58
C ALA A 214 -6.49 -1.01 7.36
N VAL A 215 -5.23 -1.32 7.62
CA VAL A 215 -4.23 -1.80 6.67
C VAL A 215 -3.74 -3.16 7.16
N VAL A 216 -4.12 -4.22 6.47
CA VAL A 216 -3.82 -5.60 6.88
C VAL A 216 -3.03 -6.31 5.79
N GLN A 217 -1.92 -6.95 6.15
CA GLN A 217 -1.15 -7.75 5.21
C GLN A 217 -1.84 -9.09 4.96
N ILE A 218 -2.19 -9.37 3.71
CA ILE A 218 -2.85 -10.63 3.30
C ILE A 218 -1.91 -11.57 2.54
N LYS A 219 -0.71 -11.10 2.19
CA LYS A 219 0.37 -11.88 1.60
C LYS A 219 1.71 -11.29 1.99
N ASN A 220 2.64 -12.17 2.38
CA ASN A 220 4.07 -11.86 2.48
C ASN A 220 4.86 -13.12 2.15
N ASN A 221 5.78 -13.01 1.19
CA ASN A 221 6.64 -14.13 0.78
C ASN A 221 8.08 -14.00 1.33
N LEU A 222 8.39 -12.90 2.03
CA LEU A 222 9.76 -12.50 2.34
C LEU A 222 10.01 -12.38 3.85
N ALA A 223 8.95 -12.25 4.64
CA ALA A 223 8.98 -12.18 6.10
C ALA A 223 7.67 -12.72 6.70
N ALA A 224 7.62 -12.79 8.04
CA ALA A 224 6.36 -12.97 8.76
C ALA A 224 5.41 -11.78 8.50
N PHE A 225 4.11 -12.00 8.72
CA PHE A 225 3.13 -10.93 8.54
C PHE A 225 3.37 -9.82 9.56
N GLY A 226 3.25 -8.58 9.08
CA GLY A 226 3.32 -7.40 9.95
C GLY A 226 2.08 -7.27 10.83
N HIS A 227 2.23 -6.57 11.94
CA HIS A 227 1.10 -6.17 12.79
C HIS A 227 0.13 -5.29 11.97
N PRO A 228 -1.19 -5.53 11.99
CA PRO A 228 -2.12 -4.66 11.29
C PRO A 228 -1.98 -3.20 11.73
N LYS A 229 -2.21 -2.29 10.79
CA LYS A 229 -2.10 -0.85 11.02
C LYS A 229 -3.43 -0.16 10.77
N ALA A 230 -3.56 1.09 11.21
CA ALA A 230 -4.72 1.91 10.88
C ALA A 230 -4.36 3.38 10.62
N PHE A 231 -5.29 4.06 9.95
CA PHE A 231 -5.32 5.50 9.80
C PHE A 231 -6.76 6.01 9.84
N ALA A 232 -6.95 7.27 10.23
CA ALA A 232 -8.22 7.95 10.17
C ALA A 232 -8.27 8.92 8.98
N LEU A 233 -9.46 9.04 8.38
CA LEU A 233 -9.82 10.06 7.41
C LEU A 233 -11.05 10.81 7.93
N SER A 234 -10.85 12.05 8.38
CA SER A 234 -11.91 12.94 8.85
C SER A 234 -11.89 14.26 8.06
N GLU A 235 -12.74 15.22 8.45
CA GLU A 235 -12.70 16.59 7.91
C GLU A 235 -11.36 17.30 8.21
N GLU A 236 -10.67 16.90 9.28
CA GLU A 236 -9.35 17.41 9.64
C GLU A 236 -8.22 16.82 8.78
N GLY A 237 -8.54 15.82 7.94
CA GLY A 237 -7.62 15.21 6.99
C GLY A 237 -7.15 13.81 7.40
N PHE A 238 -5.95 13.46 6.95
CA PHE A 238 -5.34 12.16 7.20
C PHE A 238 -4.60 12.15 8.53
N GLN A 239 -4.86 11.14 9.35
CA GLN A 239 -4.12 10.89 10.59
C GLN A 239 -3.65 9.43 10.64
N TRP A 240 -2.33 9.25 10.77
CA TRP A 240 -1.76 7.92 11.01
C TRP A 240 -2.03 7.48 12.45
N ILE A 241 -2.60 6.27 12.64
CA ILE A 241 -2.85 5.70 13.97
C ILE A 241 -1.70 4.78 14.38
N GLY A 242 -1.14 4.01 13.42
CA GLY A 242 -0.10 3.02 13.71
C GLY A 242 -0.68 1.63 13.98
N ASP A 243 -0.13 0.91 14.96
CA ASP A 243 -0.60 -0.44 15.30
C ASP A 243 -2.09 -0.46 15.67
N TYR A 244 -2.80 -1.46 15.16
CA TYR A 244 -4.23 -1.59 15.34
C TYR A 244 -4.65 -3.06 15.37
N GLU A 245 -5.52 -3.42 16.32
CA GLU A 245 -5.95 -4.80 16.52
C GLU A 245 -7.18 -5.12 15.66
N ILE A 246 -6.94 -5.73 14.50
CA ILE A 246 -7.99 -6.14 13.58
C ILE A 246 -7.55 -7.30 12.68
N THR A 247 -8.49 -8.19 12.38
CA THR A 247 -8.29 -9.31 11.48
C THR A 247 -8.73 -8.99 10.06
N VAL A 248 -8.21 -9.74 9.08
CA VAL A 248 -8.63 -9.63 7.67
C VAL A 248 -10.14 -9.88 7.51
N ASP A 249 -10.68 -10.83 8.27
CA ASP A 249 -12.10 -11.19 8.19
C ASP A 249 -13.01 -10.10 8.80
N GLU A 250 -12.54 -9.38 9.82
CA GLU A 250 -13.27 -8.21 10.36
C GLU A 250 -13.35 -7.08 9.33
N VAL A 251 -12.23 -6.78 8.64
CA VAL A 251 -12.18 -5.77 7.57
C VAL A 251 -13.08 -6.14 6.39
N LEU A 252 -13.04 -7.39 5.92
CA LEU A 252 -13.81 -7.83 4.75
C LEU A 252 -15.25 -8.22 5.04
N GLY A 253 -15.53 -8.60 6.28
CA GLY A 253 -16.84 -9.03 6.75
C GLY A 253 -17.74 -7.88 7.20
N GLY A 254 -17.18 -6.67 7.37
CA GLY A 254 -17.90 -5.56 8.01
C GLY A 254 -18.30 -5.93 9.42
N ILE A 255 -17.39 -6.57 10.17
CA ILE A 255 -17.63 -7.00 11.55
C ILE A 255 -16.86 -6.06 12.45
N ALA A 256 -17.54 -5.47 13.43
CA ALA A 256 -16.89 -4.60 14.42
C ALA A 256 -15.77 -5.37 15.15
N PRO A 257 -14.54 -4.82 15.24
CA PRO A 257 -13.41 -5.53 15.83
C PRO A 257 -13.65 -5.86 17.30
N LYS A 258 -13.48 -7.13 17.68
CA LYS A 258 -13.66 -7.54 19.09
C LYS A 258 -12.56 -7.00 19.99
N ALA A 259 -11.34 -6.96 19.49
CA ALA A 259 -10.18 -6.48 20.22
C ALA A 259 -10.24 -4.96 20.47
N ASN A 260 -10.81 -4.19 19.53
CA ASN A 260 -10.85 -2.74 19.68
C ASN A 260 -11.85 -2.27 20.74
N LYS A 261 -12.97 -2.97 20.96
CA LYS A 261 -13.86 -2.64 22.11
C LYS A 261 -13.10 -2.65 23.44
N MET A 262 -12.14 -3.57 23.59
CA MET A 262 -11.33 -3.67 24.80
C MET A 262 -10.28 -2.56 24.90
N GLU A 263 -9.64 -2.16 23.80
CA GLU A 263 -8.70 -1.01 23.81
C GLU A 263 -9.41 0.33 23.93
N LEU A 264 -10.55 0.54 23.26
CA LEU A 264 -11.41 1.70 23.44
C LEU A 264 -11.89 1.81 24.89
N ALA A 265 -12.27 0.70 25.53
CA ALA A 265 -12.61 0.68 26.95
C ALA A 265 -11.39 1.08 27.81
N LYS A 266 -10.18 0.57 27.51
CA LYS A 266 -8.96 0.98 28.22
C LYS A 266 -8.65 2.46 28.04
N GLN A 267 -8.81 3.00 26.83
CA GLN A 267 -8.57 4.41 26.54
C GLN A 267 -9.59 5.30 27.25
N MET A 268 -10.88 4.96 27.20
CA MET A 268 -11.93 5.63 27.96
C MET A 268 -11.60 5.66 29.45
N LEU A 269 -11.16 4.53 30.02
CA LEU A 269 -10.77 4.44 31.43
C LEU A 269 -9.53 5.29 31.75
N ARG A 270 -8.56 5.41 30.82
CA ARG A 270 -7.38 6.29 30.98
C ARG A 270 -7.78 7.77 30.99
N GLU A 271 -8.60 8.22 30.03
CA GLU A 271 -9.09 9.60 29.98
C GLU A 271 -9.89 9.99 31.22
N LEU A 272 -10.74 9.08 31.68
CA LEU A 272 -11.48 9.22 32.94
C LEU A 272 -10.53 9.37 34.13
N ALA A 273 -9.48 8.55 34.20
CA ALA A 273 -8.50 8.59 35.29
C ALA A 273 -7.58 9.83 35.26
N GLU A 274 -7.33 10.42 34.09
CA GLU A 274 -6.55 11.66 33.97
C GLU A 274 -7.31 12.88 34.49
N THR A 275 -8.64 12.88 34.32
CA THR A 275 -9.50 14.02 34.64
C THR A 275 -10.19 13.90 36.00
N HIS A 276 -10.32 12.69 36.54
CA HIS A 276 -11.05 12.41 37.77
C HIS A 276 -10.24 11.51 38.71
N SER A 277 -10.22 11.86 39.99
CA SER A 277 -9.61 11.02 41.06
C SER A 277 -10.52 9.87 41.49
N ALA A 278 -11.81 9.96 41.21
CA ALA A 278 -12.82 8.92 41.38
C ALA A 278 -13.96 9.13 40.38
N VAL A 279 -14.50 8.05 39.82
CA VAL A 279 -15.61 8.05 38.86
C VAL A 279 -16.66 7.09 39.37
N LEU A 280 -17.93 7.47 39.31
CA LEU A 280 -19.02 6.59 39.75
C LEU A 280 -19.23 5.46 38.74
N SER A 281 -19.60 4.27 39.22
CA SER A 281 -19.77 3.12 38.33
C SER A 281 -20.84 3.35 37.26
N ASN A 282 -21.93 4.05 37.59
CA ASN A 282 -22.98 4.38 36.62
C ASN A 282 -22.47 5.29 35.50
N GLU A 283 -21.62 6.27 35.78
CA GLU A 283 -21.02 7.11 34.73
C GLU A 283 -20.11 6.31 33.80
N ILE A 284 -19.43 5.28 34.31
CA ILE A 284 -18.65 4.34 33.49
C ILE A 284 -19.59 3.53 32.59
N PHE A 285 -20.72 3.05 33.11
CA PHE A 285 -21.71 2.31 32.34
C PHE A 285 -22.40 3.19 31.28
N ASP A 286 -22.81 4.41 31.64
CA ASP A 286 -23.44 5.36 30.72
C ASP A 286 -22.49 5.69 29.55
N ARG A 287 -21.21 5.93 29.85
CA ARG A 287 -20.18 6.21 28.83
C ARG A 287 -19.81 4.98 28.00
N ALA A 288 -19.92 3.79 28.58
CA ALA A 288 -19.74 2.53 27.86
C ALA A 288 -20.93 2.21 26.93
N ASP A 289 -22.17 2.55 27.32
CA ASP A 289 -23.36 2.47 26.46
C ASP A 289 -23.25 3.48 25.30
N GLU A 290 -22.80 4.72 25.56
CA GLU A 290 -22.57 5.74 24.53
C GLU A 290 -21.53 5.30 23.48
N LEU A 291 -20.54 4.49 23.89
CA LEU A 291 -19.49 3.94 23.03
C LEU A 291 -19.81 2.53 22.50
N GLU A 292 -21.04 2.04 22.71
CA GLU A 292 -21.54 0.73 22.27
C GLU A 292 -20.66 -0.47 22.73
N PHE A 293 -20.10 -0.39 23.93
CA PHE A 293 -19.29 -1.47 24.51
C PHE A 293 -20.13 -2.62 25.05
N ILE A 294 -21.36 -2.35 25.52
CA ILE A 294 -22.25 -3.27 26.24
C ILE A 294 -23.68 -3.22 25.70
#